data_AF-A0A399RN40-F1
#
_entry.id   AF-A0A399RN40-F1
#
_cell.length_a   1.000
_cell.length_b   1.000
_cell.length_c   1.000
_cell.angle_alpha   90.00
_cell.angle_beta   90.00
_cell.angle_gamma   90.00
#
_symmetry.space_group_name_H-M   'P 1'
#
loop_
_entity.id
_entity.type
_entity.pdbx_description
1 polymer ?
#
loop_
_entity_poly.entity_id
_entity_poly.type
_entity_poly.pdbx_seq_one_letter_code
_entity_poly.pdbx_strand_id
1 'polypeptide(L)'
;MSGDSKQKPSRLGRGLSALIGEVEGVSSSSAGDEKGPEAKTDASTLAISDIRPNPQQPRRYFAEADLNELSESIRAKGVLQAILVRPDPKTAGKYQIVAGERRWRAAKQAGLTEIPATIRQMDELELLEIGIIENVQRTDLNPIEEAEAYGALMKRFGRTQEGLAESVGKSRAHIANTLRLLNLSDVAREHLREGRISAGHARAALGAPDPDAVIAMAVDKGLSVREVEKLSRSAKDDGGIEAVAGRVRQAEKDVDTEALEADLARALGLSVDIRHKGDRGEMRIKYRDLEQLDDLCRRLTAKRSAG
;
A
#
# COMPACT_ATOMS: atom_id res chain seq x y z
N MET A 1 24.94 -21.38 38.00
CA MET A 1 24.00 -21.54 36.87
C MET A 1 23.52 -20.16 36.49
N SER A 2 24.20 -19.54 35.51
CA SER A 2 23.93 -18.18 35.06
C SER A 2 23.11 -18.26 33.78
N GLY A 3 21.86 -17.78 33.83
CA GLY A 3 20.96 -17.71 32.67
C GLY A 3 21.17 -16.40 31.92
N ASP A 4 21.74 -16.49 30.72
CA ASP A 4 21.87 -15.42 29.75
C ASP A 4 20.51 -15.18 29.05
N SER A 5 19.87 -14.06 29.32
CA SER A 5 18.67 -13.61 28.60
C SER A 5 19.04 -12.46 27.66
N LYS A 6 19.36 -12.80 26.40
CA LYS A 6 19.56 -11.86 25.29
C LYS A 6 18.33 -10.97 25.07
N GLN A 7 18.43 -9.70 25.47
CA GLN A 7 17.46 -8.66 25.07
C GLN A 7 17.69 -8.26 23.61
N LYS A 8 16.62 -8.32 22.80
CA LYS A 8 16.58 -7.83 21.42
C LYS A 8 16.56 -6.29 21.43
N PRO A 9 17.32 -5.59 20.57
CA PRO A 9 17.30 -4.14 20.54
C PRO A 9 16.01 -3.61 19.89
N SER A 10 15.33 -2.72 20.61
CA SER A 10 14.20 -1.90 20.15
C SER A 10 14.64 -1.02 18.97
N ARG A 11 14.09 -1.28 17.78
CA ARG A 11 14.31 -0.48 16.56
C ARG A 11 13.23 0.59 16.36
N LEU A 12 12.69 1.14 17.44
CA LEU A 12 11.54 2.06 17.39
C LEU A 12 11.90 3.57 17.45
N GLY A 13 13.17 3.94 17.59
CA GLY A 13 13.54 5.34 17.90
C GLY A 13 14.11 6.18 16.75
N ARG A 14 14.57 5.59 15.64
CA ARG A 14 15.51 6.29 14.74
C ARG A 14 14.89 7.19 13.67
N GLY A 15 13.62 6.96 13.29
CA GLY A 15 12.98 7.71 12.19
C GLY A 15 12.60 9.14 12.56
N LEU A 16 12.12 9.36 13.80
CA LEU A 16 11.78 10.70 14.28
C LEU A 16 13.03 11.55 14.53
N SER A 17 14.11 10.92 15.01
CA SER A 17 15.39 11.58 15.33
C SER A 17 16.16 12.10 14.13
N ALA A 18 15.86 11.63 12.90
CA ALA A 18 16.49 12.12 11.68
C ALA A 18 15.85 13.43 11.17
N LEU A 19 14.57 13.66 11.49
CA LEU A 19 13.81 14.89 11.14
C LEU A 19 13.71 15.90 12.31
N ILE A 20 13.95 15.40 13.52
CA ILE A 20 14.00 16.14 14.77
C ILE A 20 15.39 15.87 15.32
N GLY A 21 16.35 16.75 15.00
CA GLY A 21 17.75 16.61 15.41
C GLY A 21 17.88 16.15 16.87
N GLU A 22 18.84 15.26 17.11
CA GLU A 22 19.10 14.59 18.39
C GLU A 22 18.86 15.52 19.60
N VAL A 23 17.81 15.21 20.37
CA VAL A 23 17.59 15.73 21.72
C VAL A 23 17.83 14.58 22.69
N GLU A 24 19.09 14.14 22.79
CA GLU A 24 19.58 13.45 23.97
C GLU A 24 20.32 14.46 24.86
N GLY A 25 19.83 14.60 26.09
CA GLY A 25 20.64 14.88 27.26
C GLY A 25 21.40 16.20 27.28
N VAL A 26 20.84 17.18 27.98
CA VAL A 26 21.61 18.29 28.56
C VAL A 26 22.75 17.72 29.40
N SER A 27 23.98 17.87 28.92
CA SER A 27 25.20 17.80 29.73
C SER A 27 26.22 18.79 29.15
N SER A 28 26.25 19.96 29.79
CA SER A 28 27.34 20.94 29.91
C SER A 28 28.45 21.02 28.85
N SER A 29 28.50 22.21 28.22
CA SER A 29 29.67 23.03 27.86
C SER A 29 30.66 22.56 26.78
N SER A 30 30.75 23.30 25.67
CA SER A 30 31.83 24.29 25.41
C SER A 30 31.72 24.88 23.99
N ALA A 31 32.26 26.08 23.83
CA ALA A 31 32.10 26.99 22.70
C ALA A 31 32.74 26.52 21.38
N GLY A 32 32.15 26.93 20.26
CA GLY A 32 32.74 26.89 18.91
C GLY A 32 31.73 27.23 17.82
N ASP A 33 31.97 28.34 17.13
CA ASP A 33 31.27 28.83 15.92
C ASP A 33 31.12 27.75 14.82
N GLU A 34 29.95 27.68 14.16
CA GLU A 34 29.82 27.81 12.69
C GLU A 34 28.34 27.85 12.22
N LYS A 35 28.09 28.68 11.20
CA LYS A 35 26.77 29.09 10.69
C LYS A 35 26.11 28.04 9.77
N GLY A 36 24.85 27.72 10.07
CA GLY A 36 23.82 27.27 9.12
C GLY A 36 22.46 27.86 9.51
N PRO A 37 21.44 27.91 8.62
CA PRO A 37 20.11 28.43 8.98
C PRO A 37 19.39 27.43 9.89
N GLU A 38 19.71 27.47 11.18
CA GLU A 38 19.08 26.66 12.20
C GLU A 38 17.68 27.19 12.50
N ALA A 39 16.67 26.35 12.25
CA ALA A 39 15.33 26.57 12.78
C ALA A 39 15.42 26.51 14.32
N LYS A 40 15.42 27.69 14.96
CA LYS A 40 15.45 27.85 16.42
C LYS A 40 14.39 26.96 17.07
N THR A 41 14.85 25.99 17.85
CA THR A 41 14.01 25.07 18.61
C THR A 41 14.07 25.49 20.07
N ASP A 42 13.26 26.50 20.43
CA ASP A 42 13.21 27.01 21.80
C ASP A 42 12.23 26.15 22.62
N ALA A 43 12.76 25.33 23.53
CA ALA A 43 11.96 24.68 24.57
C ALA A 43 11.53 25.76 25.58
N SER A 44 10.23 26.02 25.67
CA SER A 44 9.64 27.09 26.49
C SER A 44 8.42 26.58 27.25
N THR A 45 8.13 27.16 28.41
CA THR A 45 6.85 26.97 29.08
C THR A 45 5.84 27.93 28.48
N LEU A 46 4.67 27.42 28.09
CA LEU A 46 3.60 28.22 27.51
C LEU A 46 2.34 28.14 28.36
N ALA A 47 1.64 29.27 28.50
CA ALA A 47 0.34 29.29 29.14
C ALA A 47 -0.65 28.44 28.34
N ILE A 48 -1.39 27.58 29.04
CA ILE A 48 -2.38 26.69 28.40
C ILE A 48 -3.46 27.48 27.64
N SER A 49 -3.75 28.72 28.09
CA SER A 49 -4.68 29.66 27.46
C SER A 49 -4.21 30.24 26.12
N ASP A 50 -2.91 30.15 25.82
CA ASP A 50 -2.33 30.65 24.59
C ASP A 50 -2.26 29.58 23.50
N ILE A 51 -2.52 28.32 23.87
CA ILE A 51 -2.46 27.17 22.99
C ILE A 51 -3.87 26.80 22.50
N ARG A 52 -4.01 26.60 21.19
CA ARG A 52 -5.25 26.20 20.52
C ARG A 52 -5.09 24.84 19.83
N PRO A 53 -6.15 24.02 19.81
CA PRO A 53 -6.15 22.77 19.07
C PRO A 53 -6.10 23.04 17.57
N ASN A 54 -5.49 22.12 16.81
CA ASN A 54 -5.57 22.14 15.36
C ASN A 54 -6.93 21.57 14.90
N PRO A 55 -7.77 22.34 14.18
CA PRO A 55 -9.08 21.87 13.73
C PRO A 55 -9.03 20.70 12.73
N GLN A 56 -7.87 20.47 12.10
CA GLN A 56 -7.65 19.37 11.15
C GLN A 56 -7.14 18.08 11.83
N GLN A 57 -7.13 17.99 13.16
CA GLN A 57 -6.69 16.79 13.86
C GLN A 57 -7.63 15.61 13.59
N PRO A 58 -7.11 14.47 13.08
CA PRO A 58 -7.93 13.32 12.71
C PRO A 58 -8.52 12.60 13.94
N ARG A 59 -7.84 12.62 15.08
CA ARG A 59 -8.35 12.03 16.33
C ARG A 59 -9.27 13.03 17.05
N ARG A 60 -10.57 12.91 16.82
CA ARG A 60 -11.60 13.75 17.49
C ARG A 60 -12.17 13.12 18.76
N TYR A 61 -12.12 11.79 18.87
CA TYR A 61 -12.62 11.05 20.02
C TYR A 61 -11.49 10.68 20.98
N PHE A 62 -11.68 11.03 22.25
CA PHE A 62 -10.80 10.64 23.35
C PHE A 62 -11.69 10.04 24.43
N ALA A 63 -11.45 8.79 24.82
CA ALA A 63 -12.16 8.18 25.92
C ALA A 63 -11.89 8.98 27.21
N GLU A 64 -12.94 9.36 27.94
CA GLU A 64 -12.79 10.16 29.16
C GLU A 64 -11.97 9.43 30.23
N ALA A 65 -12.10 8.10 30.33
CA ALA A 65 -11.32 7.28 31.24
C ALA A 65 -9.80 7.41 31.03
N ASP A 66 -9.34 7.29 29.77
CA ASP A 66 -7.93 7.47 29.40
C ASP A 66 -7.40 8.88 29.70
N LEU A 67 -8.25 9.91 29.54
CA LEU A 67 -7.87 11.29 29.82
C LEU A 67 -7.78 11.54 31.32
N ASN A 68 -8.67 10.94 32.12
CA ASN A 68 -8.66 11.03 33.57
C ASN A 68 -7.37 10.41 34.15
N GLU A 69 -7.01 9.20 33.72
CA GLU A 69 -5.79 8.52 34.15
C GLU A 69 -4.53 9.34 33.82
N LEU A 70 -4.46 9.88 32.59
CA LEU A 70 -3.35 10.74 32.19
C LEU A 70 -3.34 12.06 32.96
N SER A 71 -4.49 12.63 33.27
CA SER A 71 -4.63 13.86 34.06
C SER A 71 -4.15 13.66 35.49
N GLU A 72 -4.48 12.53 36.12
CA GLU A 72 -3.97 12.17 37.45
C GLU A 72 -2.46 12.00 37.46
N SER A 73 -1.90 11.31 36.45
CA SER A 73 -0.46 11.18 36.29
C SER A 73 0.23 12.55 36.11
N ILE A 74 -0.35 13.43 35.28
CA ILE A 74 0.17 14.78 35.05
C ILE A 74 0.07 15.65 36.31
N ARG A 75 -0.99 15.49 37.11
CA ARG A 75 -1.11 16.20 38.39
C ARG A 75 -0.01 15.79 39.38
N ALA A 76 0.38 14.51 39.39
CA ALA A 76 1.41 14.00 40.29
C ALA A 76 2.84 14.31 39.84
N LYS A 77 3.13 14.23 38.53
CA LYS A 77 4.51 14.27 38.00
C LYS A 77 4.79 15.43 37.04
N GLY A 78 3.78 16.24 36.73
CA GLY A 78 3.86 17.23 35.66
C GLY A 78 3.87 16.58 34.27
N VAL A 79 4.00 17.42 33.24
CA VAL A 79 4.12 16.96 31.85
C VAL A 79 5.59 16.72 31.54
N LEU A 80 6.00 15.44 31.51
CA LEU A 80 7.40 15.07 31.30
C LEU A 80 7.89 15.29 29.86
N GLN A 81 7.00 15.15 28.88
CA GLN A 81 7.32 15.31 27.47
C GLN A 81 6.67 16.58 26.93
N ALA A 82 7.48 17.51 26.39
CA ALA A 82 7.00 18.75 25.81
C ALA A 82 6.06 18.51 24.62
N ILE A 83 5.04 19.36 24.49
CA ILE A 83 4.14 19.35 23.32
C ILE A 83 4.79 20.11 22.15
N LEU A 84 4.48 19.74 20.90
CA LEU A 84 4.97 20.47 19.73
C LEU A 84 3.92 21.49 19.31
N VAL A 85 4.31 22.75 19.22
CA VAL A 85 3.44 23.85 18.80
C VAL A 85 4.10 24.70 17.72
N ARG A 86 3.26 25.38 16.95
CA ARG A 86 3.67 26.44 16.03
C ARG A 86 2.95 27.74 16.36
N PRO A 87 3.49 28.92 16.01
CA PRO A 87 2.73 30.16 16.12
C PRO A 87 1.44 30.13 15.30
N ASP A 88 0.34 30.65 15.84
CA ASP A 88 -0.95 30.71 15.16
C ASP A 88 -0.88 31.76 14.03
N PRO A 89 -1.12 31.39 12.76
CA PRO A 89 -1.07 32.33 11.64
C PRO A 89 -2.19 33.38 11.69
N LYS A 90 -3.26 33.14 12.46
CA LYS A 90 -4.43 34.04 12.57
C LYS A 90 -4.37 34.96 13.76
N THR A 91 -3.56 34.65 14.78
CA THR A 91 -3.54 35.43 16.03
C THR A 91 -2.13 35.49 16.59
N ALA A 92 -1.49 36.66 16.50
CA ALA A 92 -0.18 36.89 17.07
C ALA A 92 -0.18 36.61 18.59
N GLY A 93 0.86 35.94 19.09
CA GLY A 93 0.99 35.55 20.50
C GLY A 93 0.19 34.31 20.91
N LYS A 94 -0.54 33.68 19.98
CA LYS A 94 -1.17 32.37 20.19
C LYS A 94 -0.39 31.27 19.47
N TYR A 95 -0.57 30.05 19.92
CA TYR A 95 0.09 28.87 19.41
C TYR A 95 -0.92 27.80 19.02
N GLN A 96 -0.62 27.05 17.97
CA GLN A 96 -1.43 25.93 17.49
C GLN A 96 -0.71 24.61 17.78
N ILE A 97 -1.44 23.63 18.32
CA ILE A 97 -0.91 22.29 18.61
C ILE A 97 -0.63 21.55 17.30
N VAL A 98 0.62 21.12 17.14
CA VAL A 98 1.07 20.22 16.07
C VAL A 98 0.93 18.78 16.54
N ALA A 99 1.50 18.46 17.70
CA ALA A 99 1.46 17.13 18.30
C ALA A 99 1.31 17.21 19.83
N GLY A 100 0.68 16.18 20.41
CA GLY A 100 0.50 16.06 21.87
C GLY A 100 -0.83 16.60 22.41
N GLU A 101 -1.89 16.63 21.61
CA GLU A 101 -3.21 17.14 22.03
C GLU A 101 -3.76 16.45 23.30
N ARG A 102 -3.56 15.14 23.46
CA ARG A 102 -3.94 14.40 24.68
C ARG A 102 -3.28 14.98 25.93
N ARG A 103 -1.99 15.33 25.86
CA ARG A 103 -1.23 15.91 26.96
C ARG A 103 -1.72 17.30 27.31
N TRP A 104 -2.01 18.13 26.30
CA TRP A 104 -2.60 19.46 26.51
C TRP A 104 -3.99 19.38 27.18
N ARG A 105 -4.87 18.48 26.70
CA ARG A 105 -6.21 18.27 27.30
C ARG A 105 -6.11 17.78 28.75
N ALA A 106 -5.27 16.78 29.00
CA ALA A 106 -5.06 16.22 30.34
C ALA A 106 -4.40 17.22 31.30
N ALA A 107 -3.49 18.07 30.82
CA ALA A 107 -2.90 19.18 31.58
C ALA A 107 -3.93 20.25 31.95
N LYS A 108 -4.80 20.61 30.99
CA LYS A 108 -5.93 21.52 31.24
C LYS A 108 -6.88 20.94 32.30
N GLN A 109 -7.17 19.64 32.24
CA GLN A 109 -8.01 18.95 33.22
C GLN A 109 -7.32 18.78 34.58
N ALA A 110 -5.98 18.67 34.59
CA ALA A 110 -5.18 18.61 35.82
C ALA A 110 -5.12 19.96 36.56
N GLY A 111 -5.55 21.05 35.89
CA GLY A 111 -5.55 22.41 36.46
C GLY A 111 -4.20 23.12 36.32
N LEU A 112 -3.32 22.67 35.43
CA LEU A 112 -2.04 23.34 35.18
C LEU A 112 -2.28 24.69 34.47
N THR A 113 -1.49 25.70 34.82
CA THR A 113 -1.51 27.02 34.16
C THR A 113 -0.57 27.06 32.96
N GLU A 114 0.54 26.34 33.04
CA GLU A 114 1.59 26.27 32.02
C GLU A 114 1.91 24.83 31.64
N ILE A 115 2.38 24.65 30.41
CA ILE A 115 2.82 23.35 29.87
C ILE A 115 4.14 23.52 29.11
N PRO A 116 5.11 22.59 29.27
CA PRO A 116 6.32 22.60 28.46
C PRO A 116 5.97 22.36 27.00
N ALA A 117 6.46 23.23 26.12
CA ALA A 117 6.22 23.20 24.70
C ALA A 117 7.50 23.51 23.92
N THR A 118 7.64 22.88 22.76
CA THR A 118 8.66 23.21 21.78
C THR A 118 7.99 24.04 20.69
N ILE A 119 8.45 25.28 20.52
CA ILE A 119 7.94 26.16 19.46
C ILE A 119 8.79 25.91 18.21
N ARG A 120 8.14 25.55 17.11
CA ARG A 120 8.80 25.44 15.81
C ARG A 120 8.00 26.23 14.78
N GLN A 121 8.69 27.12 14.08
CA GLN A 121 8.12 27.82 12.93
C GLN A 121 7.88 26.79 11.84
N MET A 122 6.63 26.67 11.41
CA MET A 122 6.25 25.76 10.33
C MET A 122 5.03 26.25 9.59
N ASP A 123 5.04 26.12 8.27
CA ASP A 123 3.91 26.49 7.44
C ASP A 123 2.76 25.46 7.53
N GLU A 124 1.61 25.75 6.92
CA GLU A 124 0.46 24.82 6.94
C GLU A 124 0.73 23.53 6.18
N LEU A 125 1.66 23.58 5.21
CA LEU A 125 2.06 22.43 4.42
C LEU A 125 2.89 21.49 5.30
N GLU A 126 3.96 21.95 5.93
CA GLU A 126 4.78 21.19 6.88
C GLU A 126 3.95 20.59 8.03
N LEU A 127 2.94 21.32 8.53
CA LEU A 127 2.00 20.81 9.52
C LEU A 127 1.22 19.59 9.01
N LEU A 128 0.69 19.68 7.78
CA LEU A 128 -0.02 18.58 7.13
C LEU A 128 0.90 17.39 6.87
N GLU A 129 2.15 17.65 6.47
CA GLU A 129 3.17 16.62 6.26
C GLU A 129 3.43 15.81 7.54
N ILE A 130 3.69 16.49 8.67
CA ILE A 130 3.91 15.84 9.97
C ILE A 130 2.71 14.98 10.36
N GLY A 131 1.49 15.49 10.13
CA GLY A 131 0.26 14.74 10.41
C GLY A 131 0.15 13.46 9.57
N ILE A 132 0.50 13.51 8.29
CA ILE A 132 0.48 12.32 7.42
C ILE A 132 1.58 11.32 7.84
N ILE A 133 2.79 11.80 8.16
CA ILE A 133 3.90 10.93 8.59
C ILE A 133 3.57 10.23 9.91
N GLU A 134 3.02 10.93 10.89
CA GLU A 134 2.60 10.33 12.17
C GLU A 134 1.51 9.27 11.95
N ASN A 135 0.51 9.59 11.12
CA ASN A 135 -0.53 8.64 10.80
C ASN A 135 0.03 7.38 10.12
N VAL A 136 0.96 7.54 9.16
CA VAL A 136 1.68 6.45 8.48
C VAL A 136 2.46 5.54 9.44
N GLN A 137 3.00 6.09 10.52
CA GLN A 137 3.75 5.30 11.50
C GLN A 137 2.86 4.44 12.41
N ARG A 138 1.53 4.53 12.28
CA ARG A 138 0.60 3.68 13.03
C ARG A 138 0.62 2.25 12.50
N THR A 139 0.54 1.30 13.42
CA THR A 139 0.70 -0.15 13.14
C THR A 139 -0.51 -0.80 12.48
N ASP A 140 -1.64 -0.11 12.38
CA ASP A 140 -2.95 -0.63 11.94
C ASP A 140 -3.37 -0.19 10.53
N LEU A 141 -2.50 0.51 9.78
CA LEU A 141 -2.82 1.00 8.43
C LEU A 141 -3.01 -0.12 7.41
N ASN A 142 -4.02 0.03 6.58
CA ASN A 142 -4.20 -0.81 5.41
C ASN A 142 -3.10 -0.52 4.36
N PRO A 143 -2.59 -1.52 3.62
CA PRO A 143 -1.64 -1.30 2.53
C PRO A 143 -2.06 -0.24 1.49
N ILE A 144 -3.37 -0.10 1.23
CA ILE A 144 -3.89 0.94 0.33
C ILE A 144 -3.82 2.33 0.97
N GLU A 145 -4.15 2.46 2.26
CA GLU A 145 -4.06 3.73 2.98
C GLU A 145 -2.60 4.19 3.10
N GLU A 146 -1.68 3.25 3.35
CA GLU A 146 -0.23 3.53 3.33
C GLU A 146 0.22 4.06 1.96
N ALA A 147 -0.26 3.44 0.87
CA ALA A 147 0.04 3.87 -0.50
C ALA A 147 -0.52 5.27 -0.81
N GLU A 148 -1.76 5.54 -0.42
CA GLU A 148 -2.41 6.85 -0.59
C GLU A 148 -1.67 7.95 0.18
N ALA A 149 -1.25 7.65 1.42
CA ALA A 149 -0.46 8.56 2.24
C ALA A 149 0.90 8.89 1.61
N TYR A 150 1.63 7.87 1.13
CA TYR A 150 2.88 8.07 0.39
C TYR A 150 2.67 8.89 -0.89
N GLY A 151 1.61 8.59 -1.64
CA GLY A 151 1.26 9.33 -2.85
C GLY A 151 0.94 10.79 -2.57
N ALA A 152 0.23 11.07 -1.47
CA ALA A 152 -0.05 12.43 -1.01
C ALA A 152 1.24 13.16 -0.61
N LEU A 153 2.15 12.50 0.12
CA LEU A 153 3.44 13.06 0.52
C LEU A 153 4.30 13.45 -0.70
N MET A 154 4.35 12.60 -1.73
CA MET A 154 5.10 12.91 -2.95
C MET A 154 4.45 14.02 -3.78
N LYS A 155 3.12 13.97 -3.98
CA LYS A 155 2.42 14.93 -4.86
C LYS A 155 2.29 16.32 -4.27
N ARG A 156 2.01 16.42 -2.96
CA ARG A 156 1.73 17.71 -2.30
C ARG A 156 2.98 18.39 -1.75
N PHE A 157 4.00 17.62 -1.38
CA PHE A 157 5.21 18.12 -0.70
C PHE A 157 6.48 17.92 -1.53
N GLY A 158 6.37 17.38 -2.75
CA GLY A 158 7.50 17.18 -3.65
C GLY A 158 8.54 16.19 -3.13
N ARG A 159 8.19 15.33 -2.16
CA ARG A 159 9.13 14.36 -1.58
C ARG A 159 9.56 13.33 -2.62
N THR A 160 10.84 13.02 -2.65
CA THR A 160 11.37 11.87 -3.39
C THR A 160 11.08 10.59 -2.63
N GLN A 161 11.08 9.44 -3.32
CA GLN A 161 10.95 8.14 -2.66
C GLN A 161 12.06 7.88 -1.63
N GLU A 162 13.24 8.45 -1.85
CA GLU A 162 14.39 8.34 -0.95
C GLU A 162 14.19 9.15 0.33
N GLY A 163 13.82 10.43 0.22
CA GLY A 163 13.52 11.24 1.40
C GLY A 163 12.35 10.70 2.21
N LEU A 164 11.32 10.17 1.52
CA LEU A 164 10.20 9.53 2.19
C LEU A 164 10.61 8.26 2.95
N ALA A 165 11.46 7.41 2.35
CA ALA A 165 11.97 6.20 2.97
C ALA A 165 12.73 6.48 4.27
N GLU A 166 13.57 7.52 4.28
CA GLU A 166 14.29 7.98 5.48
C GLU A 166 13.32 8.48 6.56
N SER A 167 12.37 9.34 6.17
CA SER A 167 11.37 9.94 7.07
C SER A 167 10.53 8.90 7.82
N VAL A 168 10.14 7.83 7.11
CA VAL A 168 9.25 6.79 7.65
C VAL A 168 9.99 5.54 8.14
N GLY A 169 11.33 5.52 8.03
CA GLY A 169 12.17 4.40 8.48
C GLY A 169 11.97 3.10 7.69
N LYS A 170 11.65 3.19 6.40
CA LYS A 170 11.43 2.04 5.50
C LYS A 170 12.47 2.03 4.38
N SER A 171 12.55 0.93 3.62
CA SER A 171 13.42 0.89 2.45
C SER A 171 12.78 1.63 1.27
N ARG A 172 13.60 2.24 0.40
CA ARG A 172 13.11 2.82 -0.87
C ARG A 172 12.28 1.81 -1.69
N ALA A 173 12.70 0.54 -1.68
CA ALA A 173 11.99 -0.53 -2.36
C ALA A 173 10.58 -0.79 -1.76
N HIS A 174 10.42 -0.66 -0.43
CA HIS A 174 9.09 -0.72 0.20
C HIS A 174 8.20 0.41 -0.30
N ILE A 175 8.68 1.66 -0.25
CA ILE A 175 7.93 2.83 -0.72
C ILE A 175 7.48 2.67 -2.18
N ALA A 176 8.41 2.29 -3.07
CA ALA A 176 8.09 2.07 -4.49
C ALA A 176 7.06 0.95 -4.69
N ASN A 177 7.19 -0.15 -3.94
CA ASN A 177 6.28 -1.29 -4.02
C ASN A 177 4.88 -0.95 -3.49
N THR A 178 4.78 -0.18 -2.41
CA THR A 178 3.52 0.27 -1.84
C THR A 178 2.82 1.26 -2.78
N LEU A 179 3.55 2.23 -3.34
CA LEU A 179 2.99 3.18 -4.32
C LEU A 179 2.43 2.51 -5.57
N ARG A 180 3.02 1.40 -6.02
CA ARG A 180 2.51 0.64 -7.17
C ARG A 180 1.09 0.11 -6.95
N LEU A 181 0.67 -0.11 -5.70
CA LEU A 181 -0.70 -0.55 -5.37
C LEU A 181 -1.75 0.48 -5.79
N LEU A 182 -1.40 1.77 -5.95
CA LEU A 182 -2.32 2.78 -6.46
C LEU A 182 -2.67 2.61 -7.94
N ASN A 183 -1.93 1.78 -8.68
CA ASN A 183 -2.21 1.45 -10.08
C ASN A 183 -3.23 0.31 -10.24
N LEU A 184 -3.70 -0.27 -9.14
CA LEU A 184 -4.76 -1.27 -9.15
C LEU A 184 -6.11 -0.61 -9.46
N SER A 185 -7.01 -1.38 -10.06
CA SER A 185 -8.42 -0.99 -10.19
C SER A 185 -9.09 -0.86 -8.83
N ASP A 186 -10.26 -0.21 -8.78
CA ASP A 186 -11.04 -0.08 -7.54
C ASP A 186 -11.44 -1.45 -6.97
N VAL A 187 -11.79 -2.40 -7.84
CA VAL A 187 -12.17 -3.77 -7.44
C VAL A 187 -10.99 -4.49 -6.79
N ALA A 188 -9.81 -4.42 -7.39
CA ALA A 188 -8.60 -5.02 -6.84
C ALA A 188 -8.16 -4.37 -5.52
N ARG A 189 -8.31 -3.05 -5.39
CA ARG A 189 -8.06 -2.34 -4.12
C ARG A 189 -9.01 -2.79 -3.03
N GLU A 190 -10.28 -3.03 -3.35
CA GLU A 190 -11.26 -3.51 -2.37
C GLU A 190 -10.92 -4.91 -1.86
N HIS A 191 -10.55 -5.85 -2.74
CA HIS A 191 -10.09 -7.16 -2.31
C HIS A 191 -8.87 -7.11 -1.38
N LEU A 192 -7.97 -6.14 -1.58
CA LEU A 192 -6.83 -5.92 -0.70
C LEU A 192 -7.25 -5.27 0.62
N ARG A 193 -8.24 -4.37 0.59
CA ARG A 193 -8.77 -3.73 1.80
C ARG A 193 -9.44 -4.73 2.73
N GLU A 194 -10.25 -5.62 2.17
CA GLU A 194 -10.95 -6.70 2.87
C GLU A 194 -10.02 -7.84 3.29
N GLY A 195 -8.75 -7.84 2.87
CA GLY A 195 -7.77 -8.88 3.18
C GLY A 195 -7.98 -10.20 2.43
N ARG A 196 -8.82 -10.23 1.38
CA ARG A 196 -8.99 -11.41 0.50
C ARG A 196 -7.71 -11.72 -0.27
N ILE A 197 -6.92 -10.69 -0.56
CA ILE A 197 -5.57 -10.82 -1.10
C ILE A 197 -4.56 -10.09 -0.20
N SER A 198 -3.29 -10.42 -0.35
CA SER A 198 -2.20 -9.76 0.36
C SER A 198 -1.55 -8.72 -0.55
N ALA A 199 -0.79 -7.79 0.02
CA ALA A 199 0.02 -6.85 -0.76
C ALA A 199 1.06 -7.58 -1.65
N GLY A 200 1.43 -8.83 -1.34
CA GLY A 200 2.25 -9.67 -2.20
C GLY A 200 1.51 -10.11 -3.47
N HIS A 201 0.28 -10.62 -3.32
CA HIS A 201 -0.58 -11.00 -4.46
C HIS A 201 -0.81 -9.81 -5.39
N ALA A 202 -1.18 -8.66 -4.83
CA ALA A 202 -1.47 -7.45 -5.60
C ALA A 202 -0.25 -6.96 -6.39
N ARG A 203 0.95 -6.96 -5.78
CA ARG A 203 2.19 -6.57 -6.47
C ARG A 203 2.60 -7.54 -7.58
N ALA A 204 2.40 -8.83 -7.37
CA ALA A 204 2.65 -9.85 -8.39
C ALA A 204 1.72 -9.66 -9.59
N ALA A 205 0.42 -9.46 -9.32
CA ALA A 205 -0.61 -9.26 -10.35
C ALA A 205 -0.39 -8.01 -11.20
N LEU A 206 0.12 -6.91 -10.63
CA LEU A 206 0.51 -5.70 -11.39
C LEU A 206 1.59 -5.97 -12.46
N GLY A 207 2.25 -7.12 -12.39
CA GLY A 207 3.15 -7.60 -13.41
C GLY A 207 2.44 -8.20 -14.62
N ALA A 208 1.14 -8.46 -14.59
CA ALA A 208 0.41 -9.06 -15.71
C ALA A 208 -0.17 -8.00 -16.67
N PRO A 209 -0.52 -8.37 -17.91
CA PRO A 209 -1.22 -7.47 -18.85
C PRO A 209 -2.59 -6.98 -18.34
N ASP A 210 -3.27 -7.82 -17.55
CA ASP A 210 -4.58 -7.61 -16.93
C ASP A 210 -4.47 -8.11 -15.47
N PRO A 211 -4.09 -7.21 -14.54
CA PRO A 211 -3.96 -7.52 -13.12
C PRO A 211 -5.28 -7.95 -12.46
N ASP A 212 -6.42 -7.47 -12.95
CA ASP A 212 -7.73 -7.70 -12.33
C ASP A 212 -8.17 -9.15 -12.52
N ALA A 213 -7.99 -9.70 -13.73
CA ALA A 213 -8.25 -11.12 -13.99
C ALA A 213 -7.38 -12.03 -13.11
N VAL A 214 -6.10 -11.69 -12.95
CA VAL A 214 -5.17 -12.45 -12.11
C VAL A 214 -5.58 -12.39 -10.64
N ILE A 215 -6.01 -11.23 -10.16
CA ILE A 215 -6.50 -11.05 -8.78
C ILE A 215 -7.79 -11.83 -8.55
N ALA A 216 -8.75 -11.76 -9.47
CA ALA A 216 -9.99 -12.52 -9.38
C ALA A 216 -9.71 -14.03 -9.30
N MET A 217 -8.81 -14.55 -10.14
CA MET A 217 -8.38 -15.95 -10.08
C MET A 217 -7.67 -16.29 -8.76
N ALA A 218 -6.86 -15.38 -8.22
CA ALA A 218 -6.19 -15.59 -6.94
C ALA A 218 -7.18 -15.69 -5.78
N VAL A 219 -8.23 -14.87 -5.78
CA VAL A 219 -9.32 -14.91 -4.79
C VAL A 219 -10.14 -16.19 -4.91
N ASP A 220 -10.57 -16.54 -6.13
CA ASP A 220 -11.43 -17.70 -6.40
C ASP A 220 -10.74 -19.03 -6.07
N LYS A 221 -9.46 -19.18 -6.48
CA LYS A 221 -8.70 -20.42 -6.34
C LYS A 221 -7.80 -20.48 -5.11
N GLY A 222 -7.78 -19.42 -4.29
CA GLY A 222 -6.92 -19.34 -3.10
C GLY A 222 -5.42 -19.46 -3.41
N LEU A 223 -4.98 -18.85 -4.51
CA LEU A 223 -3.59 -18.99 -4.98
C LEU A 223 -2.60 -18.35 -4.01
N SER A 224 -1.40 -18.93 -3.92
CA SER A 224 -0.27 -18.33 -3.21
C SER A 224 0.42 -17.22 -4.03
N VAL A 225 1.16 -16.35 -3.35
CA VAL A 225 1.91 -15.24 -4.00
C VAL A 225 2.84 -15.75 -5.10
N ARG A 226 3.47 -16.91 -4.89
CA ARG A 226 4.38 -17.53 -5.86
C ARG A 226 3.63 -18.01 -7.12
N GLU A 227 2.43 -18.55 -6.96
CA GLU A 227 1.59 -18.98 -8.08
C GLU A 227 1.10 -17.78 -8.89
N VAL A 228 0.70 -16.70 -8.21
CA VAL A 228 0.34 -15.43 -8.86
C VAL A 228 1.53 -14.86 -9.63
N GLU A 229 2.74 -14.83 -9.05
CA GLU A 229 3.94 -14.39 -9.77
C GLU A 229 4.24 -15.22 -11.02
N LYS A 230 4.07 -16.54 -10.95
CA LYS A 230 4.25 -17.43 -12.10
C LYS A 230 3.21 -17.14 -13.18
N LEU A 231 1.94 -17.00 -12.80
CA LEU A 231 0.83 -16.68 -13.70
C LEU A 231 1.05 -15.33 -14.39
N SER A 232 1.46 -14.31 -13.65
CA SER A 232 1.73 -12.97 -14.19
C SER A 232 2.94 -12.94 -15.14
N ARG A 233 3.98 -13.75 -14.90
CA ARG A 233 5.11 -13.89 -15.82
C ARG A 233 4.73 -14.64 -17.10
N SER A 234 4.07 -15.79 -16.98
CA SER A 234 3.61 -16.56 -18.14
C SER A 234 2.65 -15.76 -19.03
N ALA A 235 1.77 -14.94 -18.44
CA ALA A 235 0.87 -14.06 -19.20
C ALA A 235 1.59 -12.91 -19.95
N LYS A 236 2.77 -12.51 -19.47
CA LYS A 236 3.62 -11.51 -20.13
C LYS A 236 4.38 -12.08 -21.31
N ASP A 237 4.93 -13.28 -21.17
CA ASP A 237 5.78 -13.91 -22.19
C ASP A 237 4.96 -14.47 -23.37
N ASP A 238 3.71 -14.89 -23.13
CA ASP A 238 2.83 -15.51 -24.15
C ASP A 238 1.84 -14.52 -24.83
N GLY A 239 2.02 -13.20 -24.69
CA GLY A 239 1.29 -12.22 -25.51
C GLY A 239 -0.15 -11.89 -25.08
N GLY A 240 -0.49 -12.01 -23.79
CA GLY A 240 -1.72 -11.45 -23.23
C GLY A 240 -2.65 -12.44 -22.53
N ILE A 241 -3.53 -11.89 -21.70
CA ILE A 241 -4.50 -12.68 -20.91
C ILE A 241 -5.63 -13.25 -21.77
N GLU A 242 -5.86 -12.76 -22.99
CA GLU A 242 -6.76 -13.45 -23.93
C GLU A 242 -6.24 -14.83 -24.35
N ALA A 243 -4.92 -15.03 -24.43
CA ALA A 243 -4.32 -16.34 -24.73
C ALA A 243 -4.35 -17.28 -23.51
N VAL A 244 -4.18 -16.73 -22.30
CA VAL A 244 -4.17 -17.51 -21.05
C VAL A 244 -5.61 -17.79 -20.55
N ALA A 245 -6.49 -16.79 -20.52
CA ALA A 245 -7.93 -16.97 -20.30
C ALA A 245 -8.58 -17.74 -21.45
N GLY A 246 -8.04 -17.64 -22.67
CA GLY A 246 -8.36 -18.51 -23.80
C GLY A 246 -8.03 -19.97 -23.48
N ARG A 247 -6.79 -20.28 -23.05
CA ARG A 247 -6.40 -21.65 -22.64
C ARG A 247 -7.15 -22.16 -21.40
N VAL A 248 -7.46 -21.31 -20.42
CA VAL A 248 -8.21 -21.70 -19.21
C VAL A 248 -9.70 -21.90 -19.52
N ARG A 249 -10.32 -21.07 -20.38
CA ARG A 249 -11.70 -21.28 -20.87
C ARG A 249 -11.81 -22.42 -21.89
N GLN A 250 -10.74 -22.72 -22.62
CA GLN A 250 -10.64 -23.85 -23.53
C GLN A 250 -10.46 -25.16 -22.75
N ALA A 251 -9.71 -25.14 -21.64
CA ALA A 251 -9.60 -26.27 -20.71
C ALA A 251 -10.90 -26.59 -19.93
N GLU A 252 -11.83 -25.63 -19.80
CA GLU A 252 -13.14 -25.85 -19.18
C GLU A 252 -14.24 -26.27 -20.18
N LYS A 253 -14.05 -26.13 -21.51
CA LYS A 253 -15.17 -26.24 -22.46
C LYS A 253 -15.33 -27.53 -23.26
N ASP A 254 -14.36 -28.43 -23.34
CA ASP A 254 -14.36 -29.38 -24.48
C ASP A 254 -14.18 -30.87 -24.16
N VAL A 255 -14.83 -31.43 -23.13
CA VAL A 255 -14.90 -32.92 -23.06
C VAL A 255 -15.67 -33.48 -24.27
N ASP A 256 -16.71 -32.80 -24.74
CA ASP A 256 -17.52 -33.22 -25.89
C ASP A 256 -16.90 -32.84 -27.25
N THR A 257 -16.20 -31.71 -27.35
CA THR A 257 -15.56 -31.28 -28.61
C THR A 257 -14.22 -31.95 -28.83
N GLU A 258 -13.41 -32.23 -27.79
CA GLU A 258 -12.18 -33.03 -27.94
C GLU A 258 -12.50 -34.45 -28.43
N ALA A 259 -13.60 -35.04 -27.96
CA ALA A 259 -14.07 -36.33 -28.46
C ALA A 259 -14.46 -36.26 -29.95
N LEU A 260 -15.17 -35.20 -30.36
CA LEU A 260 -15.56 -34.97 -31.75
C LEU A 260 -14.35 -34.70 -32.66
N GLU A 261 -13.36 -33.95 -32.18
CA GLU A 261 -12.10 -33.71 -32.87
C GLU A 261 -11.32 -35.02 -33.05
N ALA A 262 -11.22 -35.84 -32.01
CA ALA A 262 -10.52 -37.12 -32.06
C ALA A 262 -11.18 -38.10 -33.05
N ASP A 263 -12.51 -38.15 -33.09
CA ASP A 263 -13.25 -39.02 -34.01
C ASP A 263 -13.14 -38.54 -35.47
N LEU A 264 -13.24 -37.23 -35.72
CA LEU A 264 -13.05 -36.67 -37.05
C LEU A 264 -11.61 -36.80 -37.54
N ALA A 265 -10.62 -36.60 -36.66
CA ALA A 265 -9.22 -36.83 -36.97
C ALA A 265 -8.94 -38.29 -37.32
N ARG A 266 -9.55 -39.25 -36.61
CA ARG A 266 -9.44 -40.68 -36.90
C ARG A 266 -10.09 -41.06 -38.24
N ALA A 267 -11.26 -40.50 -38.55
CA ALA A 267 -11.98 -40.77 -39.79
C ALA A 267 -11.30 -40.16 -41.03
N LEU A 268 -10.73 -38.97 -40.89
CA LEU A 268 -10.09 -38.24 -41.99
C LEU A 268 -8.59 -38.55 -42.12
N GLY A 269 -7.94 -39.04 -41.05
CA GLY A 269 -6.48 -39.23 -41.01
C GLY A 269 -5.70 -37.92 -41.06
N LEU A 270 -6.36 -36.79 -40.72
CA LEU A 270 -5.83 -35.43 -40.80
C LEU A 270 -6.04 -34.72 -39.45
N SER A 271 -5.25 -33.67 -39.20
CA SER A 271 -5.41 -32.86 -37.99
C SER A 271 -6.62 -31.94 -38.12
N VAL A 272 -7.55 -32.02 -37.18
CA VAL A 272 -8.80 -31.26 -37.13
C VAL A 272 -8.78 -30.37 -35.87
N ASP A 273 -9.12 -29.09 -36.03
CA ASP A 273 -9.31 -28.08 -34.97
C ASP A 273 -10.72 -27.52 -35.10
N ILE A 274 -11.56 -27.69 -34.07
CA ILE A 274 -12.95 -27.25 -34.02
C ILE A 274 -13.04 -26.13 -32.99
N ARG A 275 -13.50 -24.97 -33.44
CA ARG A 275 -13.73 -23.81 -32.58
C ARG A 275 -15.21 -23.48 -32.59
N HIS A 276 -15.87 -23.67 -31.46
CA HIS A 276 -17.30 -23.42 -31.33
C HIS A 276 -17.60 -22.20 -30.43
N LYS A 277 -18.54 -21.35 -30.84
CA LYS A 277 -18.99 -20.18 -30.07
C LYS A 277 -20.49 -19.96 -30.24
N GLY A 278 -21.28 -20.34 -29.22
CA GLY A 278 -22.75 -20.26 -29.28
C GLY A 278 -23.30 -21.37 -30.16
N ASP A 279 -24.17 -21.07 -31.12
CA ASP A 279 -24.69 -22.03 -32.12
C ASP A 279 -23.88 -22.05 -33.44
N ARG A 280 -22.73 -21.35 -33.49
CA ARG A 280 -21.88 -21.24 -34.68
C ARG A 280 -20.48 -21.73 -34.38
N GLY A 281 -19.83 -22.34 -35.36
CA GLY A 281 -18.46 -22.82 -35.21
C GLY A 281 -17.65 -22.77 -36.50
N GLU A 282 -16.34 -22.81 -36.35
CA GLU A 282 -15.36 -22.99 -37.41
C GLU A 282 -14.69 -24.36 -37.24
N MET A 283 -14.53 -25.10 -38.34
CA MET A 283 -13.71 -26.31 -38.38
C MET A 283 -12.53 -26.07 -39.33
N ARG A 284 -11.32 -26.34 -38.85
CA ARG A 284 -10.07 -26.22 -39.61
C ARG A 284 -9.44 -27.58 -39.75
N ILE A 285 -9.23 -28.02 -40.99
CA ILE A 285 -8.56 -29.29 -41.31
C ILE A 285 -7.21 -28.96 -41.94
N LYS A 286 -6.12 -29.43 -41.32
CA LYS A 286 -4.76 -29.24 -41.83
C LYS A 286 -4.36 -30.43 -42.70
N TYR A 287 -3.94 -30.14 -43.92
CA TYR A 287 -3.35 -31.08 -44.87
C TYR A 287 -1.88 -30.74 -45.12
N ARG A 288 -1.08 -31.73 -45.53
CA ARG A 288 0.37 -31.57 -45.73
C ARG A 288 0.76 -31.30 -47.19
N ASP A 289 -0.04 -31.81 -48.12
CA ASP A 289 0.20 -31.74 -49.56
C ASP A 289 -1.13 -31.61 -50.32
N LEU A 290 -1.04 -31.31 -51.62
CA LEU A 290 -2.22 -31.12 -52.46
C LEU A 290 -2.99 -32.43 -52.70
N GLU A 291 -2.33 -33.59 -52.62
CA GLU A 291 -3.00 -34.89 -52.75
C GLU A 291 -3.95 -35.16 -51.58
N GLN A 292 -3.55 -34.80 -50.35
CA GLN A 292 -4.40 -34.88 -49.16
C GLN A 292 -5.60 -33.91 -49.23
N LEU A 293 -5.43 -32.74 -49.82
CA LEU A 293 -6.52 -31.79 -50.05
C LEU A 293 -7.53 -32.33 -51.07
N ASP A 294 -7.06 -32.95 -52.15
CA ASP A 294 -7.92 -33.55 -53.18
C ASP A 294 -8.70 -34.76 -52.64
N ASP A 295 -8.06 -35.64 -51.85
CA ASP A 295 -8.74 -36.77 -51.19
C ASP A 295 -9.79 -36.28 -50.19
N LEU A 296 -9.48 -35.24 -49.40
CA LEU A 296 -10.43 -34.61 -48.48
C LEU A 296 -11.64 -34.04 -49.23
N CYS A 297 -11.42 -33.28 -50.31
CA CYS A 297 -12.48 -32.74 -51.14
C CYS A 297 -13.36 -33.85 -51.72
N ARG A 298 -12.77 -34.95 -52.20
CA ARG A 298 -13.49 -36.12 -52.72
C ARG A 298 -14.37 -36.76 -51.64
N ARG A 299 -13.84 -37.00 -50.43
CA ARG A 299 -14.59 -37.61 -49.32
C ARG A 299 -15.76 -36.74 -48.85
N LEU A 300 -15.57 -35.42 -48.80
CA LEU A 300 -16.62 -34.48 -48.40
C LEU A 300 -17.71 -34.32 -49.47
N THR A 301 -17.38 -34.46 -50.75
CA THR A 301 -18.34 -34.34 -51.86
C THR A 301 -19.03 -35.65 -52.24
N ALA A 302 -18.44 -36.81 -51.93
CA ALA A 302 -18.97 -38.14 -52.27
C ALA A 302 -20.38 -38.42 -51.71
N LYS A 303 -20.79 -37.78 -50.61
CA LYS A 303 -22.13 -37.94 -50.01
C LYS A 303 -23.25 -37.18 -50.74
N ARG A 304 -22.93 -36.34 -51.73
CA ARG A 304 -23.91 -35.55 -52.49
C ARG A 304 -24.42 -36.24 -53.76
N SER A 305 -23.92 -37.44 -54.06
CA SER A 305 -24.22 -38.18 -55.30
C SER A 305 -25.09 -39.43 -55.10
N ALA A 306 -25.63 -39.64 -53.90
CA ALA A 306 -26.51 -40.76 -53.57
C ALA A 306 -27.88 -40.26 -53.03
N GLY A 307 -28.48 -39.32 -53.75
CA GLY A 307 -29.84 -38.84 -53.58
C GLY A 307 -30.51 -38.73 -54.94
#